data_AF-A0A9X3IUM8-F1
#
_entry.id   AF-A0A9X3IUM8-F1
#
_cell.length_a   1.000
_cell.length_b   1.000
_cell.length_c   1.000
_cell.angle_alpha   90.00
_cell.angle_beta   90.00
_cell.angle_gamma   90.00
#
_symmetry.space_group_name_H-M   'P 1'
#
loop_
_entity.id
_entity.type
_entity.pdbx_description
1 polymer ?
#
loop_
_entity_poly.entity_id
_entity_poly.type
_entity_poly.pdbx_seq_one_letter_code
_entity_poly.pdbx_strand_id
1 'polypeptide(L)' 'MMAYDVPARLPWDPGTNAFLVSVRGDSAAEIAALWDKLAEGATVAQPFAPSGWTPLYGMLKDRFGVTWVLDVATESKAP' A
#
# COMPACT_ATOMS: atom_id res chain seq x y z
N MET A 1 13.72 -29.10 11.62
CA MET A 1 13.55 -28.21 10.44
C MET A 1 13.88 -29.02 9.21
N MET A 2 12.94 -29.12 8.27
CA MET A 2 13.23 -29.61 6.92
C MET A 2 13.31 -28.38 6.03
N ALA A 3 14.49 -28.09 5.48
CA ALA A 3 14.68 -27.06 4.47
C ALA A 3 14.77 -27.77 3.12
N TYR A 4 13.75 -27.59 2.27
CA TYR A 4 13.75 -28.11 0.91
C TYR A 4 13.92 -26.93 -0.04
N ASP A 5 14.93 -26.99 -0.90
CA ASP A 5 15.17 -25.94 -1.89
C ASP A 5 14.06 -25.92 -2.95
N VAL A 6 13.77 -24.74 -3.49
CA VAL A 6 12.83 -24.58 -4.62
C VAL A 6 13.57 -24.95 -5.91
N PRO A 7 13.17 -26.02 -6.64
CA PRO A 7 13.85 -26.41 -7.87
C PRO A 7 13.76 -25.32 -8.95
N ALA A 8 14.88 -25.02 -9.62
CA ALA A 8 14.99 -23.94 -10.62
C ALA A 8 14.02 -24.03 -11.82
N ARG A 9 13.36 -25.17 -12.01
CA ARG A 9 12.34 -25.37 -13.05
C ARG A 9 10.96 -24.79 -12.70
N LEU A 10 10.75 -24.42 -11.43
CA LEU A 10 9.47 -23.84 -11.00
C LEU A 10 9.39 -22.37 -11.42
N PRO A 11 8.21 -21.90 -11.85
CA PRO A 11 8.00 -20.46 -12.08
C PRO A 11 8.28 -19.68 -10.81
N TRP A 12 8.86 -18.49 -10.95
CA TRP A 12 8.98 -17.56 -9.84
C TRP A 12 7.59 -17.07 -9.42
N ASP A 13 7.26 -17.25 -8.14
CA ASP A 13 6.07 -16.70 -7.51
C ASP A 13 6.50 -15.89 -6.27
N PRO A 14 6.42 -14.55 -6.32
CA PRO A 14 6.68 -13.73 -5.14
C PRO A 14 5.62 -13.89 -4.03
N GLY A 15 4.50 -14.54 -4.31
CA GLY A 15 3.34 -14.62 -3.44
C GLY A 15 2.39 -13.43 -3.61
N THR A 16 1.16 -13.58 -3.10
CA THR A 16 0.17 -12.49 -3.08
C THR A 16 0.51 -11.51 -1.96
N ASN A 17 0.68 -10.23 -2.28
CA ASN A 17 1.06 -9.16 -1.35
C ASN A 17 2.39 -9.43 -0.62
N ALA A 18 3.42 -9.87 -1.38
CA ALA A 18 4.75 -10.20 -0.86
C ALA A 18 5.34 -9.12 0.06
N PHE A 19 5.10 -7.85 -0.28
CA PHE A 19 5.39 -6.70 0.58
C PHE A 19 4.43 -5.55 0.25
N LEU A 20 4.23 -4.68 1.24
CA LEU A 20 3.44 -3.46 1.10
C LEU A 20 4.26 -2.28 1.63
N VAL A 21 4.13 -1.13 0.97
CA VAL A 21 4.73 0.12 1.43
C VAL A 21 3.61 0.98 2.02
N SER A 22 3.76 1.35 3.30
CA SER A 22 2.82 2.24 3.98
C SER A 22 3.39 3.65 4.05
N VAL A 23 2.60 4.63 3.60
CA VAL A 23 2.92 6.05 3.69
C VAL A 23 1.83 6.72 4.51
N ARG A 24 2.23 7.32 5.63
CA ARG A 24 1.37 8.09 6.51
C ARG A 24 1.88 9.51 6.61
N GLY A 25 0.99 10.49 6.48
CA GLY A 25 1.32 11.91 6.60
C GLY A 25 0.29 12.66 7.41
N ASP A 26 0.68 13.82 7.94
CA ASP A 26 -0.16 14.65 8.79
C ASP A 26 -1.08 15.58 7.97
N SER A 27 -0.80 15.72 6.66
CA SER A 27 -1.56 16.58 5.74
C SER A 27 -2.34 15.75 4.72
N ALA A 28 -3.66 15.94 4.71
CA ALA A 28 -4.53 15.36 3.69
C ALA A 28 -4.13 15.80 2.26
N ALA A 29 -3.68 17.04 2.09
CA ALA A 29 -3.26 17.56 0.79
C ALA A 29 -1.98 16.90 0.29
N GLU A 30 -1.02 16.62 1.19
CA GLU A 30 0.22 15.93 0.83
C GLU A 30 -0.05 14.50 0.40
N ILE A 31 -0.85 13.76 1.19
CA ILE A 31 -1.18 12.37 0.90
C ILE A 31 -2.02 12.26 -0.38
N ALA A 32 -2.95 13.19 -0.62
CA ALA A 32 -3.70 13.26 -1.88
C ALA A 32 -2.78 13.50 -3.09
N ALA A 33 -1.80 14.41 -2.98
CA ALA A 33 -0.86 14.67 -4.08
C ALA A 33 0.05 13.46 -4.39
N LEU A 34 0.43 12.67 -3.37
CA LEU A 34 1.15 11.42 -3.55
C LEU A 34 0.27 10.34 -4.18
N TRP A 35 -0.99 10.24 -3.71
CA TRP A 35 -1.98 9.33 -4.26
C TRP A 35 -2.16 9.56 -5.77
N ASP A 36 -2.37 10.80 -6.21
CA ASP A 36 -2.60 11.11 -7.63
C ASP A 36 -1.43 10.67 -8.52
N LYS A 37 -0.19 10.85 -8.05
CA LYS A 37 1.02 10.40 -8.77
C LYS A 37 1.12 8.88 -8.83
N LEU A 38 0.79 8.21 -7.74
CA LEU A 38 0.86 6.75 -7.67
C LEU A 38 -0.30 6.08 -8.42
N ALA A 39 -1.48 6.72 -8.47
CA ALA A 39 -2.68 6.22 -9.12
C ALA A 39 -2.55 6.18 -10.66
N GLU A 40 -1.65 6.98 -11.24
CA GLU A 40 -1.43 6.99 -12.68
C GLU A 40 -0.87 5.64 -13.17
N GLY A 41 -1.71 4.89 -13.88
CA GLY A 41 -1.38 3.56 -14.39
C GLY A 41 -1.42 2.46 -13.31
N ALA A 42 -1.97 2.75 -12.14
CA ALA A 42 -2.14 1.78 -11.06
C ALA A 42 -3.42 0.97 -11.19
N THR A 43 -3.45 -0.15 -10.47
CA THR A 43 -4.67 -0.86 -10.13
C THR A 43 -5.10 -0.45 -8.72
N VAL A 44 -6.20 0.29 -8.60
CA VAL A 44 -6.76 0.68 -7.30
C VAL A 44 -7.40 -0.54 -6.64
N ALA A 45 -6.90 -0.92 -5.46
CA ALA A 45 -7.45 -2.01 -4.66
C ALA A 45 -8.50 -1.49 -3.67
N GLN A 46 -8.25 -0.33 -3.05
CA GLN A 46 -9.18 0.41 -2.21
C GLN A 46 -9.14 1.88 -2.63
N PRO A 47 -10.27 2.48 -3.03
CA PRO A 47 -10.33 3.91 -3.37
C PRO A 47 -9.87 4.79 -2.21
N PHE A 48 -9.22 5.90 -2.54
CA PHE A 48 -8.80 6.90 -1.55
C PHE A 48 -10.00 7.68 -1.03
N ALA A 49 -10.43 7.36 0.19
CA ALA A 49 -11.64 7.90 0.79
C ALA A 49 -11.53 7.94 2.33
N PRO A 50 -12.39 8.72 3.02
CA PRO A 50 -12.49 8.66 4.48
C PRO A 50 -12.87 7.27 4.97
N SER A 51 -12.32 6.89 6.12
CA SER A 51 -12.60 5.60 6.75
C SER A 51 -13.02 5.76 8.21
N GLY A 52 -13.41 4.66 8.87
CA GLY A 52 -13.81 4.69 10.28
C GLY A 52 -12.65 4.93 11.26
N TRP A 53 -11.40 4.94 10.80
CA TRP A 53 -10.21 5.02 11.64
C TRP A 53 -9.20 6.09 11.22
N THR A 54 -9.34 6.69 10.04
CA THR A 54 -8.47 7.77 9.54
C THR A 54 -9.24 8.75 8.65
N PRO A 55 -8.85 10.03 8.60
CA PRO A 55 -9.46 11.01 7.69
C PRO A 55 -9.46 10.58 6.23
N LEU A 56 -8.40 9.92 5.75
CA LEU A 56 -8.29 9.40 4.39
C LEU A 56 -7.46 8.12 4.38
N TYR A 57 -7.91 7.12 3.63
CA TYR A 57 -7.24 5.84 3.44
C TYR A 57 -7.40 5.37 1.99
N GLY A 58 -6.36 4.77 1.43
CA GLY A 58 -6.43 4.12 0.13
C GLY A 58 -5.36 3.05 -0.05
N MET A 59 -5.58 2.17 -1.02
CA MET A 59 -4.66 1.12 -1.39
C MET A 59 -4.63 0.95 -2.92
N LEU A 60 -3.45 0.86 -3.50
CA LEU A 60 -3.27 0.63 -4.93
C LEU A 60 -2.03 -0.22 -5.18
N LYS A 61 -1.97 -0.84 -6.35
CA LYS A 61 -0.76 -1.42 -6.91
C LYS A 61 -0.29 -0.54 -8.06
N ASP A 62 0.88 0.05 -7.95
CA ASP A 62 1.41 0.95 -8.97
C ASP A 62 1.79 0.22 -10.27
N ARG A 63 2.20 0.98 -11.29
CA ARG A 63 2.63 0.44 -12.59
C ARG A 63 3.87 -0.46 -12.54
N PHE A 64 4.65 -0.40 -11.46
CA PHE A 64 5.85 -1.22 -11.24
C PHE A 64 5.54 -2.49 -10.44
N GLY A 65 4.31 -2.63 -9.95
CA GLY A 65 3.82 -3.76 -9.20
C GLY A 65 4.02 -3.65 -7.69
N VAL A 66 4.39 -2.47 -7.17
CA VAL A 66 4.50 -2.22 -5.73
C VAL A 66 3.11 -1.94 -5.17
N THR A 67 2.79 -2.59 -4.05
CA THR A 67 1.52 -2.35 -3.35
C THR A 67 1.70 -1.25 -2.32
N TRP A 68 0.94 -0.17 -2.46
CA TRP A 68 0.99 1.01 -1.62
C TRP A 68 -0.27 1.12 -0.76
N VAL A 69 -0.07 1.51 0.49
CA VAL A 69 -1.12 1.92 1.43
C VAL A 69 -0.84 3.36 1.82
N LEU A 70 -1.81 4.24 1.61
CA LEU A 70 -1.70 5.66 1.93
C LEU A 70 -2.78 6.01 2.95
N ASP A 71 -2.39 6.64 4.04
CA ASP A 71 -3.33 7.12 5.05
C ASP A 71 -2.93 8.45 5.68
N VAL A 72 -3.90 9.19 6.20
CA VAL A 72 -3.65 10.43 6.94
C VAL A 72 -3.59 10.12 8.43
N ALA A 73 -2.54 10.56 9.11
CA ALA A 73 -2.44 10.39 10.55
C ALA A 73 -3.64 11.03 11.26
N THR A 74 -4.31 10.27 12.10
CA THR A 74 -5.14 10.87 13.15
C THR A 74 -4.21 11.39 14.24
N GLU A 75 -4.45 12.58 14.78
CA GLU A 75 -3.88 12.98 16.06
C GLU A 75 -4.38 11.99 17.13
N SER A 76 -3.63 10.92 17.31
CA SER A 76 -3.84 10.00 18.41
C SER A 76 -3.25 10.70 19.63
N LYS A 77 -4.07 11.50 20.31
CA LYS A 77 -3.75 11.96 21.66
C LYS A 77 -3.73 10.72 22.55
N ALA A 78 -2.57 10.08 22.66
CA ALA A 78 -2.34 9.01 23.62
C ALA A 78 -2.65 9.58 25.02
N PRO A 79 -3.40 8.85 25.87
CA PRO A 79 -3.71 9.30 27.22
C PRO A 79 -2.47 9.45 28.09
#